data_AF-A0A2D9ILS7-F1
#
_entry.id   AF-A0A2D9ILS7-F1
#
_cell.length_a   1.000
_cell.length_b   1.000
_cell.length_c   1.000
_cell.angle_alpha   90.00
_cell.angle_beta   90.00
_cell.angle_gamma   90.00
#
_symmetry.space_group_name_H-M   'P 1'
#
loop_
_entity.id
_entity.type
_entity.pdbx_description
1 polymer ?
#
loop_
_entity_poly.entity_id
_entity_poly.type
_entity_poly.pdbx_seq_one_letter_code
_entity_poly.pdbx_strand_id
1 'polypeptide(L)'
;MKYSIEDFHNKAINDYQIKSDWSQEALTEAKLINSDIKKDASFLDYPFVTIDGEDAKDFDDAIYCELIDEDFNLKVAIADVSHYVKE
;
A
#
# COMPACT_ATOMS: atom_id res chain seq x y z
N MET A 1 -9.27 4.49 38.40
CA MET A 1 -9.44 3.62 37.22
C MET A 1 -8.32 3.96 36.26
N LYS A 2 -7.55 2.98 35.77
CA LYS A 2 -6.40 3.23 34.89
C LYS A 2 -6.82 2.83 33.48
N TYR A 3 -6.96 3.78 32.57
CA TYR A 3 -7.32 3.54 31.18
C TYR A 3 -6.21 2.75 30.47
N SER A 4 -6.62 1.84 29.58
CA SER A 4 -5.77 1.08 28.68
C SER A 4 -5.58 1.78 27.33
N ILE A 5 -4.63 1.31 26.52
CA ILE A 5 -4.46 1.79 25.14
C ILE A 5 -5.73 1.54 24.31
N GLU A 6 -6.41 0.43 24.54
CA GLU A 6 -7.64 0.07 23.86
C GLU A 6 -8.78 1.05 24.17
N ASP A 7 -8.86 1.54 25.42
CA ASP A 7 -9.82 2.59 25.79
C ASP A 7 -9.58 3.88 25.00
N PHE A 8 -8.33 4.29 24.81
CA PHE A 8 -7.99 5.49 24.03
C PHE A 8 -8.23 5.28 22.53
N HIS A 9 -7.93 4.10 22.00
CA HIS A 9 -8.20 3.73 20.61
C HIS A 9 -9.71 3.81 20.30
N ASN A 10 -10.53 3.16 21.13
CA ASN A 10 -11.99 3.16 20.98
C ASN A 10 -12.57 4.56 21.15
N LYS A 11 -12.02 5.36 22.08
CA LYS A 11 -12.42 6.76 22.22
C LYS A 11 -12.15 7.56 20.96
N ALA A 12 -10.97 7.43 20.36
CA ALA A 12 -10.61 8.15 19.13
C ALA A 12 -11.53 7.77 17.96
N ILE A 13 -11.80 6.47 17.76
CA ILE A 13 -12.73 6.00 16.72
C ILE A 13 -14.11 6.66 16.88
N ASN A 14 -14.65 6.66 18.09
CA ASN A 14 -15.98 7.18 18.38
C ASN A 14 -16.07 8.72 18.27
N ASP A 15 -15.12 9.43 18.87
CA ASP A 15 -15.12 10.90 18.89
C ASP A 15 -15.06 11.49 17.47
N TYR A 16 -14.29 10.85 16.58
CA TYR A 16 -14.09 11.30 15.20
C TYR A 16 -14.98 10.56 14.18
N GLN A 17 -15.88 9.69 14.63
CA GLN A 17 -16.80 8.92 13.79
C GLN A 17 -16.09 8.14 12.67
N ILE A 18 -14.91 7.59 12.98
CA ILE A 18 -14.11 6.81 12.03
C ILE A 18 -14.81 5.47 11.82
N LYS A 19 -15.06 5.10 10.57
CA LYS A 19 -15.55 3.75 10.24
C LYS A 19 -14.41 2.75 10.43
N SER A 20 -14.54 1.87 11.41
CA SER A 20 -13.58 0.80 11.69
C SER A 20 -13.93 -0.54 11.04
N ASP A 21 -15.19 -0.70 10.62
CA ASP A 21 -15.69 -1.95 10.04
C ASP A 21 -15.73 -1.88 8.51
N TRP A 22 -15.32 -2.98 7.88
CA TRP A 22 -15.44 -3.19 6.43
C TRP A 22 -16.79 -3.80 6.08
N SER A 23 -17.35 -3.44 4.92
CA SER A 23 -18.60 -4.05 4.45
C SER A 23 -18.38 -5.51 4.05
N GLN A 24 -19.44 -6.31 4.12
CA GLN A 24 -19.36 -7.72 3.75
C GLN A 24 -19.07 -7.89 2.26
N GLU A 25 -19.54 -6.96 1.44
CA GLU A 25 -19.27 -6.89 -0.01
C GLU A 25 -17.78 -6.69 -0.27
N ALA A 26 -17.16 -5.68 0.37
CA ALA A 26 -15.73 -5.39 0.20
C ALA A 26 -14.84 -6.58 0.65
N LEU A 27 -15.18 -7.20 1.78
CA LEU A 27 -14.47 -8.40 2.26
C LEU A 27 -14.63 -9.60 1.32
N THR A 28 -15.76 -9.69 0.62
CA THR A 28 -16.00 -10.78 -0.35
C THR A 28 -15.22 -10.54 -1.63
N GLU A 29 -15.27 -9.32 -2.16
CA GLU A 29 -14.51 -8.92 -3.35
C GLU A 29 -13.01 -9.10 -3.15
N ALA A 30 -12.46 -8.62 -2.03
CA ALA A 30 -11.03 -8.77 -1.71
C ALA A 30 -10.57 -10.23 -1.68
N LYS A 31 -11.43 -11.17 -1.25
CA LYS A 31 -11.11 -12.61 -1.24
C LYS A 31 -11.15 -13.27 -2.62
N LEU A 32 -11.81 -12.65 -3.59
CA LEU A 32 -11.97 -13.18 -4.95
C LEU A 32 -10.87 -12.72 -5.90
N ILE A 33 -10.05 -11.74 -5.50
CA ILE A 33 -8.92 -11.28 -6.29
C ILE A 33 -7.92 -12.43 -6.48
N ASN A 34 -7.70 -12.81 -7.75
CA ASN A 34 -6.71 -13.81 -8.12
C ASN A 34 -5.30 -13.18 -8.09
N SER A 35 -4.32 -13.93 -7.58
CA SER A 35 -2.90 -13.55 -7.54
C SER A 35 -2.15 -13.76 -8.86
N ASP A 36 -2.83 -14.14 -9.94
CA ASP A 36 -2.23 -14.28 -11.27
C ASP A 36 -1.85 -12.90 -11.84
N ILE A 37 -0.66 -12.45 -11.47
CA ILE A 37 -0.08 -11.20 -11.97
C ILE A 37 0.49 -11.47 -13.36
N LYS A 38 -0.06 -10.82 -14.39
CA LYS A 38 0.66 -10.65 -15.66
C LYS A 38 1.89 -9.81 -15.39
N LYS A 39 3.05 -10.46 -15.32
CA LYS A 39 4.33 -9.77 -15.22
C LYS A 39 4.56 -9.00 -16.52
N ASP A 40 4.57 -7.68 -16.44
CA ASP A 40 5.18 -6.87 -17.49
C ASP A 40 6.69 -7.05 -17.36
N ALA A 41 7.28 -7.79 -18.30
CA ALA A 41 8.70 -8.13 -18.26
C ALA A 41 9.60 -6.88 -18.33
N SER A 42 9.11 -5.77 -18.89
CA SER A 42 9.91 -4.57 -19.14
C SER A 42 10.33 -3.82 -17.87
N PHE A 43 9.56 -3.93 -16.78
CA PHE A 43 9.87 -3.27 -15.50
C PHE A 43 10.72 -4.12 -14.56
N LEU A 44 10.83 -5.43 -14.83
CA LEU A 44 11.68 -6.34 -14.05
C LEU A 44 13.18 -6.12 -14.32
N ASP A 45 13.53 -5.39 -15.37
CA ASP A 45 14.92 -5.09 -15.73
C ASP A 45 15.56 -4.03 -14.82
N TYR A 46 14.75 -3.27 -14.07
CA TYR A 46 15.23 -2.26 -13.14
C TYR A 46 15.21 -2.79 -11.70
N PRO A 47 16.34 -2.70 -10.96
CA PRO A 47 16.42 -3.14 -9.57
C PRO A 47 15.77 -2.12 -8.62
N PHE A 48 14.45 -1.97 -8.72
CA PHE A 48 13.66 -1.14 -7.81
C PHE A 48 13.81 -1.61 -6.36
N VAL A 49 13.83 -0.65 -5.44
CA VAL A 49 13.80 -0.89 -3.99
C VAL A 49 12.72 -0.05 -3.33
N THR A 50 12.19 -0.53 -2.22
CA THR A 50 11.31 0.25 -1.33
C THR A 50 12.12 0.63 -0.09
N ILE A 51 11.78 1.77 0.54
CA ILE A 51 12.46 2.25 1.74
C ILE A 51 11.40 2.67 2.75
N ASP A 52 11.15 1.77 3.71
CA ASP A 52 10.00 1.85 4.60
C ASP A 52 10.41 1.69 6.07
N GLY A 53 9.47 1.95 6.99
CA GLY A 53 9.63 1.61 8.40
C GLY A 53 9.67 0.10 8.62
N GLU A 54 10.34 -0.35 9.70
CA GLU A 54 10.53 -1.79 10.02
C GLU A 54 9.19 -2.55 10.14
N ASP A 55 8.13 -1.89 10.58
CA ASP A 55 6.81 -2.49 10.79
C ASP A 55 5.83 -2.30 9.60
N ALA A 56 6.26 -1.64 8.51
CA ALA A 56 5.43 -1.38 7.34
C ALA A 56 5.09 -2.68 6.59
N LYS A 57 3.89 -2.74 5.98
CA LYS A 57 3.39 -3.93 5.27
C LYS A 57 2.76 -3.63 3.92
N ASP A 58 2.63 -2.35 3.61
CA ASP A 58 1.92 -1.72 2.51
C ASP A 58 2.92 -0.94 1.66
N PHE A 59 3.74 -1.69 0.90
CA PHE A 59 4.76 -1.12 0.03
C PHE A 59 4.14 -0.59 -1.26
N ASP A 60 3.63 0.64 -1.21
CA ASP A 60 2.89 1.26 -2.31
C ASP A 60 3.79 1.92 -3.35
N ASP A 61 5.06 2.16 -3.05
CA ASP A 61 6.02 2.78 -3.95
C ASP A 61 7.39 2.09 -3.96
N ALA A 62 8.10 2.24 -5.07
CA ALA A 62 9.47 1.77 -5.24
C ALA A 62 10.27 2.74 -6.10
N ILE A 63 11.56 2.87 -5.83
CA ILE A 63 12.46 3.79 -6.52
C ILE A 63 13.66 3.07 -7.14
N TYR A 64 14.08 3.57 -8.30
CA TYR A 64 15.34 3.24 -8.95
C TYR A 64 15.94 4.54 -9.51
N CYS A 65 17.24 4.73 -9.34
CA CYS A 65 17.91 5.91 -9.84
C CYS A 65 19.26 5.52 -10.46
N GLU A 66 19.53 6.05 -11.64
CA GLU A 66 20.80 5.90 -12.35
C GLU A 66 21.33 7.26 -12.78
N LEU A 67 22.65 7.40 -12.79
CA LEU A 67 23.31 8.56 -13.37
C LEU A 67 23.37 8.37 -14.90
N ILE A 68 22.94 9.39 -15.64
CA ILE A 68 23.05 9.48 -17.09
C ILE A 68 23.81 10.76 -17.42
N ASP A 69 25.05 10.61 -17.91
CA ASP A 69 25.99 11.71 -18.12
C ASP A 69 26.22 12.56 -16.84
N GLU A 70 25.75 13.81 -16.81
CA GLU A 70 25.81 14.71 -15.66
C GLU A 70 24.47 14.81 -14.90
N ASP A 71 23.43 14.11 -15.36
CA ASP A 71 22.07 14.14 -14.83
C ASP A 71 21.64 12.79 -14.23
N PHE A 72 20.45 12.74 -13.63
CA PHE A 72 19.87 11.52 -13.08
C PHE A 72 18.56 11.13 -13.77
N ASN A 73 18.39 9.84 -13.99
CA ASN A 73 17.12 9.23 -14.38
C ASN A 73 16.50 8.54 -13.16
N LEU A 74 15.63 9.28 -12.46
CA LEU A 74 14.84 8.74 -11.36
C LEU A 74 13.57 8.09 -11.92
N LYS A 75 13.34 6.85 -11.51
CA LYS A 75 12.09 6.12 -11.74
C LYS A 75 11.39 5.91 -10.40
N VAL A 76 10.07 6.14 -10.41
CA VAL A 76 9.18 5.88 -9.28
C VAL A 76 8.08 4.96 -9.79
N ALA A 77 7.99 3.76 -9.23
CA ALA A 77 6.92 2.82 -9.47
C ALA A 77 5.91 2.91 -8.33
N ILE A 78 4.61 2.98 -8.66
CA ILE A 78 3.52 3.04 -7.69
C ILE A 78 2.62 1.82 -7.88
N ALA A 79 2.13 1.25 -6.79
CA ALA A 79 1.17 0.15 -6.80
C ALA A 79 -0.08 0.54 -7.61
N ASP A 80 -0.44 -0.28 -8.60
CA ASP A 80 -1.63 -0.03 -9.43
C ASP A 80 -2.90 -0.51 -8.70
N VAL A 81 -3.31 0.25 -7.67
CA VAL A 81 -4.54 -0.01 -6.90
C VAL A 81 -5.77 0.01 -7.81
N SER A 82 -5.75 0.85 -8.86
CA SER A 82 -6.86 1.00 -9.82
C SER A 82 -7.09 -0.26 -10.66
N HIS A 83 -6.08 -1.11 -10.81
CA HIS A 83 -6.24 -2.43 -11.41
C HIS A 83 -7.23 -3.28 -10.62
N TYR A 84 -7.18 -3.20 -9.28
CA TYR A 84 -7.92 -4.06 -8.36
C TYR A 84 -9.22 -3.43 -7.86
N VAL A 85 -9.26 -2.11 -7.66
CA VAL A 85 -10.42 -1.38 -7.16
C VAL A 85 -11.07 -0.64 -8.32
N LYS A 86 -12.28 -1.05 -8.71
CA LYS A 86 -13.05 -0.45 -9.82
C LYS A 86 -14.14 0.49 -9.30
N GLU A 87 -14.57 1.43 -10.15
CA GLU A 87 -15.72 2.32 -9.90
C GLU A 87 -17.06 1.58 -9.92
#